data_AF-A0A0F7W3B2-F1
#
_entry.id   AF-A0A0F7W3B2-F1
#
_cell.length_a   1.000
_cell.length_b   1.000
_cell.length_c   1.000
_cell.angle_alpha   90.00
_cell.angle_beta   90.00
_cell.angle_gamma   90.00
#
_symmetry.space_group_name_H-M   'P 1'
#
loop_
_entity.id
_entity.type
_entity.pdbx_description
1 polymer ?
#
loop_
_entity_poly.entity_id
_entity_poly.type
_entity_poly.pdbx_seq_one_letter_code
_entity_poly.pdbx_strand_id
1 'polypeptide(L)'
;MSHRPFPGRRGVLRGSLAASAALTLPTALGAAPAFARSGRPSAGWGVQTGDVTTDSGLVWVRSDRPARMVVETSATESFRAPRRWHGPLLGPDTDFTGTTRLHGLPPGEQIHYRVLLADPDDPRRTGEPVTGTFRTVPVRRRDGVRFVWSGDQAGQGWGINPDLGGYRIYDAMARLDPDFFLFSGDTVYADGPIPETAALPDGSTWRNITTEEKSKVAETLAEFRGNFRYNLLDENLRRFNAQVPVIVQWDDHEVRNNWYPGQMIADTDSRYTEKRVDVLTARARRAFAEYFPISTLRPGAREGRVYRVLRQGPLLDVFVLDMRTYRNPNSPGDERVDPQGILGREQLEWLKRELARSRAVWKVIAADMPIGLVVPDATEGKANVEAVAQGDPGVPLGRELQIAELLRFVKHRRITGTVWLTADVHHTSAQHYQPSRAAFKDFEPFWEFVSGPLHAGAFPASALDGTFGPERVFVKAPTAANVSPAGGYQFFGEVDIDGDSGEMTVRLREQDGTVLFTRVLQPGRVGQ
;
A
#
# COMPACT_ATOMS: atom_id res chain seq x y z
N MET A 1 -41.82 -41.71 60.30
CA MET A 1 -41.01 -42.95 60.34
C MET A 1 -41.64 -43.96 59.40
N SER A 2 -40.81 -44.62 58.57
CA SER A 2 -41.01 -45.97 57.98
C SER A 2 -42.14 -46.11 56.94
N HIS A 3 -41.87 -46.09 55.63
CA HIS A 3 -41.30 -47.12 54.72
C HIS A 3 -42.38 -47.73 53.81
N ARG A 4 -42.23 -47.40 52.51
CA ARG A 4 -42.51 -48.15 51.24
C ARG A 4 -43.00 -49.61 51.34
N PRO A 5 -43.83 -50.11 50.38
CA PRO A 5 -43.28 -50.56 49.08
C PRO A 5 -44.17 -50.43 47.81
N PHE A 6 -43.52 -50.21 46.66
CA PHE A 6 -43.94 -50.66 45.29
C PHE A 6 -43.68 -52.19 45.16
N PRO A 7 -44.12 -52.99 44.13
CA PRO A 7 -44.38 -52.65 42.72
C PRO A 7 -45.45 -53.52 41.97
N GLY A 8 -45.64 -53.33 40.64
CA GLY A 8 -45.90 -54.49 39.75
C GLY A 8 -46.84 -54.34 38.53
N ARG A 9 -46.21 -54.25 37.34
CA ARG A 9 -46.47 -54.94 36.04
C ARG A 9 -47.84 -54.87 35.31
N ARG A 10 -47.73 -54.33 34.08
CA ARG A 10 -48.34 -54.72 32.77
C ARG A 10 -49.84 -55.08 32.74
N GLY A 11 -50.60 -54.23 32.04
CA GLY A 11 -51.88 -54.58 31.41
C GLY A 11 -52.06 -53.79 30.11
N VAL A 12 -52.12 -54.51 29.00
CA VAL A 12 -52.38 -54.03 27.63
C VAL A 12 -53.87 -54.23 27.34
N LEU A 13 -54.59 -53.22 26.82
CA LEU A 13 -55.63 -53.25 25.76
C LEU A 13 -56.77 -52.22 25.91
N ARG A 14 -57.17 -51.70 24.73
CA ARG A 14 -58.43 -51.05 24.35
C ARG A 14 -58.61 -49.63 24.90
N GLY A 15 -58.65 -48.57 24.11
CA GLY A 15 -59.28 -48.41 22.80
C GLY A 15 -60.48 -47.49 22.99
N SER A 16 -60.34 -46.20 22.67
CA SER A 16 -61.44 -45.25 22.49
C SER A 16 -60.89 -43.99 21.82
N LEU A 17 -61.43 -43.70 20.64
CA LEU A 17 -61.22 -42.48 19.88
C LEU A 17 -61.59 -41.24 20.70
N ALA A 18 -60.68 -40.27 20.76
CA ALA A 18 -61.04 -38.87 21.02
C ALA A 18 -60.04 -37.98 20.27
N ALA A 19 -60.57 -37.25 19.29
CA ALA A 19 -59.84 -36.27 18.50
C ALA A 19 -59.19 -35.23 19.42
N SER A 20 -57.89 -35.02 19.25
CA SER A 20 -57.19 -33.86 19.80
C SER A 20 -56.28 -33.33 18.70
N ALA A 21 -56.59 -32.12 18.27
CA ALA A 21 -55.93 -31.41 17.19
C ALA A 21 -54.42 -31.35 17.42
N ALA A 22 -53.65 -31.95 16.52
CA ALA A 22 -52.22 -31.72 16.41
C ALA A 22 -52.01 -30.30 15.90
N LEU A 23 -51.72 -29.36 16.79
CA LEU A 23 -50.98 -28.15 16.46
C LEU A 23 -49.56 -28.57 16.11
N THR A 24 -49.31 -28.84 14.84
CA THR A 24 -47.96 -28.88 14.28
C THR A 24 -47.40 -27.46 14.36
N LEU A 25 -46.64 -27.16 15.41
CA LEU A 25 -45.72 -26.02 15.43
C LEU A 25 -44.71 -26.25 14.30
N PRO A 26 -44.65 -25.39 13.27
CA PRO A 26 -43.46 -25.33 12.47
C PRO A 26 -42.39 -24.74 13.40
N THR A 27 -41.39 -25.54 13.76
CA THR A 27 -40.10 -25.01 14.20
C THR A 27 -39.48 -24.29 13.01
N ALA A 28 -39.94 -23.07 12.75
CA ALA A 28 -39.23 -22.11 11.94
C ALA A 28 -37.97 -21.75 12.73
N LEU A 29 -36.89 -22.49 12.49
CA LEU A 29 -35.54 -22.02 12.71
C LEU A 29 -35.44 -20.70 11.95
N GLY A 30 -35.53 -19.60 12.70
CA GLY A 30 -35.66 -18.27 12.16
C GLY A 30 -34.46 -17.91 11.29
N ALA A 31 -34.67 -17.90 9.97
CA ALA A 31 -33.99 -16.92 9.15
C ALA A 31 -34.46 -15.55 9.69
N ALA A 32 -33.53 -14.76 10.25
CA ALA A 32 -33.84 -13.39 10.63
C ALA A 32 -34.49 -12.68 9.42
N PRO A 33 -35.62 -11.96 9.61
CA PRO A 33 -36.34 -11.40 8.48
C PRO A 33 -35.42 -10.45 7.72
N ALA A 34 -35.29 -10.65 6.40
CA ALA A 34 -34.48 -9.79 5.52
C ALA A 34 -34.87 -8.29 5.63
N PHE A 35 -36.09 -8.01 6.08
CA PHE A 35 -36.60 -6.67 6.41
C PHE A 35 -35.92 -5.99 7.61
N ALA A 36 -35.23 -6.72 8.51
CA ALA A 36 -34.48 -6.12 9.63
C ALA A 36 -33.08 -5.61 9.24
N ARG A 37 -32.62 -5.97 8.03
CA ARG A 37 -31.35 -5.52 7.43
C ARG A 37 -31.53 -4.38 6.42
N SER A 38 -32.74 -4.11 5.95
CA SER A 38 -32.97 -2.98 5.05
C SER A 38 -32.64 -1.66 5.76
N GLY A 39 -31.88 -0.79 5.09
CA GLY A 39 -31.52 0.53 5.60
C GLY A 39 -30.26 0.61 6.48
N ARG A 40 -29.66 -0.51 6.90
CA ARG A 40 -28.39 -0.47 7.67
C ARG A 40 -27.20 -0.15 6.75
N PRO A 41 -26.29 0.77 7.13
CA PRO A 41 -25.05 0.98 6.39
C PRO A 41 -24.17 -0.28 6.35
N SER A 42 -23.41 -0.46 5.29
CA SER A 42 -22.46 -1.57 5.13
C SER A 42 -21.08 -1.08 4.68
N ALA A 43 -20.04 -1.82 5.07
CA ALA A 43 -18.64 -1.54 4.73
C ALA A 43 -18.06 -2.61 3.79
N GLY A 44 -18.67 -2.76 2.61
CA GLY A 44 -18.30 -3.79 1.63
C GLY A 44 -16.86 -3.68 1.12
N TRP A 45 -16.25 -2.49 1.17
CA TRP A 45 -14.86 -2.25 0.74
C TRP A 45 -13.81 -2.58 1.81
N GLY A 46 -14.25 -3.12 2.96
CA GLY A 46 -13.37 -3.50 4.05
C GLY A 46 -12.91 -2.32 4.90
N VAL A 47 -11.86 -2.59 5.67
CA VAL A 47 -11.21 -1.65 6.58
C VAL A 47 -9.71 -1.70 6.34
N GLN A 48 -9.02 -0.65 6.72
CA GLN A 48 -7.56 -0.61 6.66
C GLN A 48 -6.99 0.23 7.79
N THR A 49 -5.72 -0.02 8.12
CA THR A 49 -4.99 0.78 9.10
C THR A 49 -3.70 1.34 8.51
N GLY A 50 -3.19 2.42 9.06
CA GLY A 50 -1.92 2.99 8.61
C GLY A 50 -1.38 4.06 9.55
N ASP A 51 -0.15 4.50 9.26
CA ASP A 51 0.64 5.41 10.09
C ASP A 51 0.56 5.05 11.60
N VAL A 52 0.70 3.76 11.90
CA VAL A 52 0.69 3.23 13.26
C VAL A 52 1.97 3.67 13.98
N THR A 53 1.82 4.12 15.23
CA THR A 53 2.90 4.54 16.12
C THR A 53 2.98 3.63 17.35
N THR A 54 3.81 4.00 18.32
CA THR A 54 3.92 3.29 19.60
C THR A 54 2.62 3.32 20.41
N ASP A 55 1.73 4.27 20.17
CA ASP A 55 0.55 4.54 21.00
C ASP A 55 -0.69 4.98 20.21
N SER A 56 -0.61 5.02 18.88
CA SER A 56 -1.66 5.56 18.03
C SER A 56 -1.69 4.84 16.69
N GLY A 57 -2.75 5.06 15.93
CA GLY A 57 -2.90 4.53 14.58
C GLY A 57 -4.13 5.14 13.92
N LEU A 58 -4.20 5.04 12.60
CA LEU A 58 -5.35 5.47 11.83
C LEU A 58 -6.14 4.25 11.40
N VAL A 59 -7.46 4.31 11.57
CA VAL A 59 -8.40 3.29 11.08
C VAL A 59 -9.30 3.93 10.05
N TRP A 60 -9.36 3.34 8.86
CA TRP A 60 -10.15 3.80 7.73
C TRP A 60 -11.25 2.81 7.38
N VAL A 61 -12.36 3.32 6.86
CA VAL A 61 -13.46 2.54 6.29
C VAL A 61 -14.13 3.33 5.17
N ARG A 62 -14.83 2.62 4.27
CA ARG A 62 -15.83 3.20 3.36
C ARG A 62 -17.21 2.58 3.60
N SER A 63 -18.24 3.42 3.67
CA SER A 63 -19.64 3.03 3.77
C SER A 63 -20.32 3.00 2.39
N ASP A 64 -21.39 2.23 2.24
CA ASP A 64 -22.26 2.25 1.05
C ASP A 64 -23.23 3.45 1.00
N ARG A 65 -23.40 4.14 2.13
CA ARG A 65 -24.36 5.25 2.33
C ARG A 65 -23.91 6.19 3.46
N PRO A 66 -24.62 7.31 3.73
CA PRO A 66 -24.31 8.13 4.89
C PRO A 66 -24.29 7.33 6.19
N ALA A 67 -23.23 7.47 6.97
CA ALA A 67 -23.05 6.69 8.20
C ALA A 67 -22.18 7.43 9.22
N ARG A 68 -22.49 7.27 10.51
CA ARG A 68 -21.59 7.62 11.61
C ARG A 68 -20.60 6.47 11.82
N MET A 69 -19.31 6.74 11.63
CA MET A 69 -18.25 5.79 11.94
C MET A 69 -18.06 5.69 13.46
N VAL A 70 -17.96 4.46 13.96
CA VAL A 70 -17.52 4.16 15.34
C VAL A 70 -16.43 3.10 15.26
N VAL A 71 -15.30 3.35 15.91
CA VAL A 71 -14.21 2.38 16.02
C VAL A 71 -14.16 1.86 17.44
N GLU A 72 -14.00 0.56 17.58
CA GLU A 72 -13.76 -0.09 18.84
C GLU A 72 -12.47 -0.89 18.80
N THR A 73 -11.69 -0.85 19.87
CA THR A 73 -10.49 -1.68 20.03
C THR A 73 -10.57 -2.53 21.28
N SER A 74 -9.89 -3.67 21.25
CA SER A 74 -9.73 -4.57 22.38
C SER A 74 -8.38 -5.30 22.32
N ALA A 75 -7.95 -5.83 23.45
CA ALA A 75 -6.78 -6.71 23.53
C ALA A 75 -7.07 -8.12 22.98
N THR A 76 -8.34 -8.47 22.76
CA THR A 76 -8.76 -9.79 22.26
C THR A 76 -9.89 -9.67 21.26
N GLU A 77 -10.07 -10.68 20.41
CA GLU A 77 -11.14 -10.77 19.43
C GLU A 77 -12.55 -10.81 20.04
N SER A 78 -12.70 -11.05 21.35
CA SER A 78 -14.02 -11.10 21.98
C SER A 78 -14.66 -9.72 22.21
N PHE A 79 -13.89 -8.63 22.05
CA PHE A 79 -14.31 -7.26 22.35
C PHE A 79 -15.03 -7.12 23.70
N ARG A 80 -14.53 -7.80 24.73
CA ARG A 80 -15.02 -7.57 26.11
C ARG A 80 -14.45 -6.23 26.58
N ALA A 81 -15.32 -5.33 27.05
CA ALA A 81 -14.97 -3.98 27.47
C ALA A 81 -14.12 -3.21 26.43
N PRO A 82 -14.62 -3.02 25.19
CA PRO A 82 -13.85 -2.36 24.16
C PRO A 82 -13.67 -0.87 24.51
N ARG A 83 -12.53 -0.30 24.11
CA ARG A 83 -12.40 1.16 24.05
C ARG A 83 -13.08 1.63 22.78
N ARG A 84 -13.80 2.74 22.84
CA ARG A 84 -14.62 3.26 21.73
C ARG A 84 -14.18 4.67 21.34
N TRP A 85 -14.12 4.90 20.03
CA TRP A 85 -13.87 6.20 19.40
C TRP A 85 -15.02 6.53 18.46
N HIS A 86 -15.51 7.76 18.55
CA HIS A 86 -16.49 8.29 17.62
C HIS A 86 -15.77 8.93 16.44
N GLY A 87 -15.96 8.35 15.26
CA GLY A 87 -15.38 8.83 14.01
C GLY A 87 -16.23 9.89 13.30
N PRO A 88 -15.81 10.28 12.09
CA PRO A 88 -16.51 11.27 11.29
C PRO A 88 -17.90 10.79 10.82
N LEU A 89 -18.67 11.73 10.30
CA LEU A 89 -19.84 11.42 9.48
C LEU A 89 -19.33 11.13 8.07
N LEU A 90 -19.63 9.95 7.56
CA LEU A 90 -19.29 9.51 6.22
C LEU A 90 -20.40 9.99 5.29
N GLY A 91 -20.03 10.64 4.18
CA GLY A 91 -21.00 11.24 3.26
C GLY A 91 -20.44 11.38 1.85
N PRO A 92 -21.27 11.85 0.89
CA PRO A 92 -20.89 11.92 -0.52
C PRO A 92 -19.66 12.80 -0.79
N ASP A 93 -19.43 13.82 0.07
CA ASP A 93 -18.28 14.71 -0.05
C ASP A 93 -16.93 14.01 0.10
N THR A 94 -16.85 12.91 0.85
CA THR A 94 -15.63 12.09 0.99
C THR A 94 -15.79 10.73 0.30
N ASP A 95 -16.77 10.58 -0.59
CA ASP A 95 -17.12 9.29 -1.18
C ASP A 95 -17.40 8.21 -0.14
N PHE A 96 -18.06 8.62 0.95
CA PHE A 96 -18.42 7.78 2.08
C PHE A 96 -17.22 7.13 2.78
N THR A 97 -16.00 7.63 2.55
CA THR A 97 -14.79 7.24 3.27
C THR A 97 -14.65 8.05 4.55
N GLY A 98 -13.96 7.47 5.54
CA GLY A 98 -13.54 8.21 6.72
C GLY A 98 -12.44 7.51 7.49
N THR A 99 -11.64 8.33 8.16
CA THR A 99 -10.48 7.90 8.96
C THR A 99 -10.61 8.42 10.38
N THR A 100 -10.44 7.53 11.35
CA THR A 100 -10.43 7.85 12.78
C THR A 100 -9.03 7.65 13.35
N ARG A 101 -8.52 8.65 14.09
CA ARG A 101 -7.24 8.53 14.82
C ARG A 101 -7.47 7.92 16.20
N LEU A 102 -6.89 6.75 16.41
CA LEU A 102 -6.77 6.10 17.71
C LEU A 102 -5.61 6.70 18.50
N HIS A 103 -5.65 6.61 19.82
CA HIS A 103 -4.60 7.14 20.69
C HIS A 103 -4.59 6.47 22.07
N GLY A 104 -3.44 6.53 22.75
CA GLY A 104 -3.23 5.91 24.05
C GLY A 104 -3.29 4.39 24.00
N LEU A 105 -2.89 3.78 22.89
CA LEU A 105 -2.76 2.34 22.72
C LEU A 105 -1.49 1.84 23.43
N PRO A 106 -1.45 0.58 23.90
CA PRO A 106 -0.23 0.01 24.48
C PRO A 106 0.82 -0.24 23.37
N PRO A 107 2.12 -0.01 23.63
CA PRO A 107 3.19 -0.20 22.64
C PRO A 107 3.58 -1.67 22.44
N GLY A 108 3.88 -2.05 21.20
CA GLY A 108 4.34 -3.40 20.84
C GLY A 108 3.27 -4.49 20.93
N GLU A 109 2.00 -4.13 21.06
CA GLU A 109 0.91 -5.07 21.32
C GLU A 109 0.05 -5.28 20.07
N GLN A 110 -0.48 -6.51 19.96
CA GLN A 110 -1.52 -6.80 18.98
C GLN A 110 -2.84 -6.15 19.42
N ILE A 111 -3.37 -5.27 18.58
CA ILE A 111 -4.67 -4.63 18.78
C ILE A 111 -5.69 -5.29 17.87
N HIS A 112 -6.79 -5.76 18.45
CA HIS A 112 -7.99 -6.12 17.70
C HIS A 112 -8.86 -4.87 17.58
N TYR A 113 -9.36 -4.58 16.37
CA TYR A 113 -10.30 -3.48 16.15
C TYR A 113 -11.51 -3.93 15.35
N ARG A 114 -12.61 -3.18 15.52
CA ARG A 114 -13.78 -3.30 14.66
C ARG A 114 -14.36 -1.92 14.36
N VAL A 115 -14.89 -1.80 13.16
CA VAL A 115 -15.58 -0.60 12.70
C VAL A 115 -17.07 -0.90 12.60
N LEU A 116 -17.88 -0.09 13.28
CA LEU A 116 -19.32 -0.09 13.18
C LEU A 116 -19.77 1.15 12.41
N LEU A 117 -20.73 0.96 11.52
CA LEU A 117 -21.37 2.04 10.77
C LEU A 117 -22.81 2.16 11.23
N ALA A 118 -23.08 3.22 11.98
CA ALA A 118 -24.43 3.55 12.44
C ALA A 118 -25.10 4.49 11.46
N ASP A 119 -26.37 4.28 11.19
CA ASP A 119 -27.17 5.27 10.49
C ASP A 119 -27.18 6.60 11.28
N PRO A 120 -26.95 7.75 10.62
CA PRO A 120 -26.83 9.03 11.30
C PRO A 120 -28.15 9.51 11.93
N ASP A 121 -29.29 9.07 11.42
CA ASP A 121 -30.63 9.48 11.87
C ASP A 121 -31.26 8.47 12.83
N ASP A 122 -30.84 7.20 12.78
CA ASP A 122 -31.25 6.17 13.75
C ASP A 122 -30.08 5.24 14.12
N PRO A 123 -29.33 5.53 15.19
CA PRO A 123 -28.19 4.71 15.61
C PRO A 123 -28.52 3.23 15.90
N ARG A 124 -29.80 2.87 16.09
CA ARG A 124 -30.21 1.46 16.24
C ARG A 124 -30.07 0.69 14.93
N ARG A 125 -30.06 1.38 13.78
CA ARG A 125 -29.72 0.82 12.45
C ARG A 125 -28.21 0.77 12.24
N THR A 126 -27.50 0.11 13.15
CA THR A 126 -26.06 -0.14 12.99
C THR A 126 -25.83 -1.39 12.14
N GLY A 127 -24.93 -1.26 11.16
CA GLY A 127 -24.49 -2.35 10.28
C GLY A 127 -23.68 -3.43 11.01
N GLU A 128 -23.38 -4.52 10.29
CA GLU A 128 -22.46 -5.55 10.80
C GLU A 128 -21.06 -4.96 10.99
N PRO A 129 -20.36 -5.28 12.10
CA PRO A 129 -19.01 -4.80 12.32
C PRO A 129 -18.03 -5.45 11.33
N VAL A 130 -17.13 -4.65 10.77
CA VAL A 130 -15.96 -5.17 10.05
C VAL A 130 -14.77 -5.18 10.99
N THR A 131 -14.10 -6.32 11.11
CA THR A 131 -13.02 -6.56 12.08
C THR A 131 -11.66 -6.57 11.41
N GLY A 132 -10.64 -6.28 12.20
CA GLY A 132 -9.25 -6.34 11.78
C GLY A 132 -8.30 -6.34 12.97
N THR A 133 -7.01 -6.39 12.66
CA THR A 133 -5.93 -6.36 13.64
C THR A 133 -4.79 -5.46 13.15
N PHE A 134 -3.99 -4.95 14.07
CA PHE A 134 -2.67 -4.36 13.77
C PHE A 134 -1.77 -4.43 15.00
N ARG A 135 -0.45 -4.37 14.82
CA ARG A 135 0.53 -4.28 15.92
C ARG A 135 0.95 -2.82 16.10
N THR A 136 0.90 -2.31 17.33
CA THR A 136 1.52 -1.00 17.63
C THR A 136 3.03 -1.13 17.62
N VAL A 137 3.71 -0.04 17.31
CA VAL A 137 5.17 -0.05 17.19
C VAL A 137 5.83 -0.42 18.53
N PRO A 138 6.75 -1.39 18.55
CA PRO A 138 7.44 -1.77 19.79
C PRO A 138 8.42 -0.69 20.23
N VAL A 139 8.55 -0.54 21.56
CA VAL A 139 9.54 0.36 22.18
C VAL A 139 10.85 -0.35 22.54
N ARG A 140 10.87 -1.68 22.52
CA ARG A 140 12.05 -2.48 22.87
C ARG A 140 12.68 -3.02 21.60
N ARG A 141 14.00 -2.89 21.51
CA ARG A 141 14.79 -3.39 20.38
C ARG A 141 14.62 -4.89 20.15
N ARG A 142 14.57 -5.68 21.22
CA ARG A 142 14.45 -7.16 21.17
C ARG A 142 13.21 -7.69 20.45
N ASP A 143 12.19 -6.85 20.24
CA ASP A 143 10.95 -7.27 19.58
C ASP A 143 11.12 -7.39 18.05
N GLY A 144 12.24 -6.91 17.49
CA GLY A 144 12.51 -6.96 16.05
C GLY A 144 11.59 -6.03 15.24
N VAL A 145 11.78 -6.03 13.92
CA VAL A 145 10.83 -5.43 12.97
C VAL A 145 10.79 -6.29 11.71
N ARG A 146 9.60 -6.65 11.25
CA ARG A 146 9.40 -7.30 9.94
C ARG A 146 8.42 -6.51 9.10
N PHE A 147 8.74 -6.25 7.84
CA PHE A 147 7.81 -5.62 6.93
C PHE A 147 8.01 -6.12 5.50
N VAL A 148 7.00 -5.87 4.66
CA VAL A 148 7.05 -6.15 3.23
C VAL A 148 6.92 -4.86 2.44
N TRP A 149 7.42 -4.82 1.20
CA TRP A 149 7.27 -3.67 0.31
C TRP A 149 7.07 -4.07 -1.15
N SER A 150 6.32 -3.26 -1.89
CA SER A 150 6.12 -3.39 -3.35
C SER A 150 5.34 -2.19 -3.90
N GLY A 151 5.30 -2.03 -5.22
CA GLY A 151 4.41 -1.10 -5.95
C GLY A 151 3.65 -1.79 -7.10
N ASP A 152 3.03 -0.97 -7.95
CA ASP A 152 2.51 -1.36 -9.28
C ASP A 152 1.29 -2.30 -9.23
N GLN A 153 0.16 -1.75 -8.75
CA GLN A 153 -1.10 -2.47 -8.54
C GLN A 153 -2.09 -2.30 -9.69
N ALA A 154 -2.30 -3.39 -10.44
CA ALA A 154 -3.36 -3.54 -11.44
C ALA A 154 -3.32 -2.50 -12.59
N GLY A 155 -2.25 -2.60 -13.37
CA GLY A 155 -1.94 -1.75 -14.52
C GLY A 155 -1.83 -2.50 -15.85
N GLN A 156 -1.63 -1.73 -16.93
CA GLN A 156 -1.38 -2.22 -18.30
C GLN A 156 -2.43 -3.23 -18.83
N GLY A 157 -3.67 -3.11 -18.36
CA GLY A 157 -4.80 -3.95 -18.75
C GLY A 157 -5.04 -5.19 -17.88
N TRP A 158 -4.19 -5.42 -16.87
CA TRP A 158 -4.29 -6.56 -15.96
C TRP A 158 -4.93 -6.14 -14.63
N GLY A 159 -6.23 -6.37 -14.52
CA GLY A 159 -7.05 -6.13 -13.33
C GLY A 159 -7.33 -7.40 -12.53
N ILE A 160 -8.38 -7.36 -11.71
CA ILE A 160 -8.80 -8.50 -10.87
C ILE A 160 -9.33 -9.60 -11.78
N ASN A 161 -8.73 -10.79 -11.72
CA ASN A 161 -9.21 -11.99 -12.40
C ASN A 161 -9.68 -13.04 -11.37
N PRO A 162 -11.01 -13.18 -11.16
CA PRO A 162 -11.56 -14.13 -10.20
C PRO A 162 -11.24 -15.60 -10.52
N ASP A 163 -11.14 -15.95 -11.81
CA ASP A 163 -10.85 -17.32 -12.25
C ASP A 163 -9.44 -17.76 -11.84
N LEU A 164 -8.54 -16.81 -11.61
CA LEU A 164 -7.17 -17.03 -11.13
C LEU A 164 -6.98 -16.64 -9.65
N GLY A 165 -8.07 -16.40 -8.93
CA GLY A 165 -8.05 -16.10 -7.49
C GLY A 165 -7.71 -14.65 -7.13
N GLY A 166 -7.83 -13.69 -8.04
CA GLY A 166 -7.60 -12.28 -7.77
C GLY A 166 -6.14 -11.94 -7.45
N TYR A 167 -5.92 -11.01 -6.53
CA TYR A 167 -4.58 -10.55 -6.12
C TYR A 167 -3.91 -11.49 -5.10
N ARG A 168 -3.60 -12.72 -5.52
CA ARG A 168 -3.02 -13.78 -4.66
C ARG A 168 -1.71 -13.39 -3.93
N ILE A 169 -1.01 -12.36 -4.40
CA ILE A 169 0.22 -11.86 -3.79
C ILE A 169 0.00 -11.39 -2.34
N TYR A 170 -1.16 -10.80 -2.04
CA TYR A 170 -1.48 -10.32 -0.70
C TYR A 170 -1.59 -11.45 0.31
N ASP A 171 -2.07 -12.62 -0.11
CA ASP A 171 -2.09 -13.81 0.76
C ASP A 171 -0.67 -14.32 1.06
N ALA A 172 0.26 -14.23 0.10
CA ALA A 172 1.66 -14.60 0.34
C ALA A 172 2.35 -13.62 1.28
N MET A 173 2.12 -12.32 1.12
CA MET A 173 2.60 -11.29 2.03
C MET A 173 2.03 -11.46 3.45
N ALA A 174 0.71 -11.72 3.58
CA ALA A 174 0.06 -11.93 4.88
C ALA A 174 0.68 -13.09 5.68
N ARG A 175 1.06 -14.19 4.99
CA ARG A 175 1.67 -15.37 5.64
C ARG A 175 3.01 -15.10 6.32
N LEU A 176 3.67 -13.99 6.00
CA LEU A 176 4.92 -13.59 6.64
C LEU A 176 4.71 -12.89 7.99
N ASP A 177 3.46 -12.57 8.35
CA ASP A 177 3.08 -11.80 9.54
C ASP A 177 3.86 -10.47 9.66
N PRO A 178 3.80 -9.59 8.64
CA PRO A 178 4.54 -8.32 8.67
C PRO A 178 3.89 -7.31 9.64
N ASP A 179 4.72 -6.52 10.31
CA ASP A 179 4.28 -5.40 11.15
C ASP A 179 3.61 -4.30 10.33
N PHE A 180 4.02 -4.12 9.08
CA PHE A 180 3.40 -3.21 8.12
C PHE A 180 3.76 -3.57 6.66
N PHE A 181 3.04 -2.95 5.73
CA PHE A 181 3.31 -2.95 4.29
C PHE A 181 3.74 -1.55 3.84
N LEU A 182 4.91 -1.45 3.24
CA LEU A 182 5.35 -0.25 2.53
C LEU A 182 4.87 -0.31 1.08
N PHE A 183 3.84 0.45 0.77
CA PHE A 183 3.27 0.51 -0.58
C PHE A 183 3.95 1.64 -1.35
N SER A 184 4.79 1.25 -2.30
CA SER A 184 5.80 2.10 -2.93
C SER A 184 5.32 2.97 -4.10
N GLY A 185 4.02 3.18 -4.26
CA GLY A 185 3.47 3.93 -5.39
C GLY A 185 2.68 3.03 -6.33
N ASP A 186 2.11 3.62 -7.38
CA ASP A 186 1.23 2.95 -8.34
C ASP A 186 0.15 2.11 -7.67
N THR A 187 -0.47 2.70 -6.66
CA THR A 187 -1.56 2.09 -5.89
C THR A 187 -2.82 1.89 -6.74
N VAL A 188 -2.90 2.60 -7.86
CA VAL A 188 -3.88 2.47 -8.94
C VAL A 188 -3.22 2.87 -10.27
N TYR A 189 -3.80 2.42 -11.38
CA TYR A 189 -3.56 2.99 -12.71
C TYR A 189 -4.77 3.79 -13.16
N ALA A 190 -4.78 5.10 -12.88
CA ALA A 190 -5.87 6.02 -13.21
C ALA A 190 -5.93 6.37 -14.70
N ASP A 191 -4.85 6.12 -15.42
CA ASP A 191 -4.63 6.39 -16.84
C ASP A 191 -4.51 5.11 -17.69
N GLY A 192 -4.64 3.94 -17.05
CA GLY A 192 -4.61 2.62 -17.67
C GLY A 192 -5.99 1.95 -17.65
N PRO A 193 -6.76 1.99 -18.76
CA PRO A 193 -8.01 1.25 -18.86
C PRO A 193 -7.81 -0.26 -18.69
N ILE A 194 -8.78 -0.92 -18.08
CA ILE A 194 -8.79 -2.37 -17.89
C ILE A 194 -9.89 -2.96 -18.79
N PRO A 195 -9.54 -3.61 -19.92
CA PRO A 195 -10.52 -4.24 -20.79
C PRO A 195 -11.12 -5.47 -20.10
N GLU A 196 -12.35 -5.86 -20.48
CA GLU A 196 -13.00 -7.05 -19.92
C GLU A 196 -12.20 -8.33 -20.15
N THR A 197 -11.55 -8.43 -21.32
CA THR A 197 -10.73 -9.60 -21.66
C THR A 197 -9.43 -9.20 -22.34
N ALA A 198 -8.42 -10.06 -22.20
CA ALA A 198 -7.16 -9.97 -22.93
C ALA A 198 -6.68 -11.36 -23.33
N ALA A 199 -6.14 -11.50 -24.55
CA ALA A 199 -5.58 -12.75 -25.04
C ALA A 199 -4.23 -13.02 -24.38
N LEU A 200 -3.98 -14.28 -24.00
CA LEU A 200 -2.71 -14.73 -23.42
C LEU A 200 -1.86 -15.48 -24.46
N PRO A 201 -0.53 -15.50 -24.32
CA PRO A 201 0.36 -16.17 -25.30
C PRO A 201 0.12 -17.67 -25.48
N ASP A 202 -0.43 -18.34 -24.45
CA ASP A 202 -0.78 -19.77 -24.49
C ASP A 202 -2.13 -20.06 -25.17
N GLY A 203 -2.81 -19.03 -25.69
CA GLY A 203 -4.12 -19.12 -26.32
C GLY A 203 -5.30 -19.03 -25.35
N SER A 204 -5.05 -18.99 -24.04
CA SER A 204 -6.09 -18.76 -23.04
C SER A 204 -6.50 -17.28 -22.97
N THR A 205 -7.53 -16.96 -22.19
CA THR A 205 -8.08 -15.60 -22.07
C THR A 205 -8.05 -15.15 -20.61
N TRP A 206 -7.45 -14.00 -20.38
CA TRP A 206 -7.56 -13.28 -19.11
C TRP A 206 -8.93 -12.58 -19.04
N ARG A 207 -9.60 -12.65 -17.88
CA ARG A 207 -10.92 -12.05 -17.67
C ARG A 207 -10.86 -11.12 -16.46
N ASN A 208 -11.06 -9.83 -16.71
CA ASN A 208 -11.06 -8.82 -15.67
C ASN A 208 -12.47 -8.59 -15.12
N ILE A 209 -12.58 -8.35 -13.82
CA ILE A 209 -13.65 -7.49 -13.31
C ILE A 209 -13.41 -6.10 -13.92
N THR A 210 -14.48 -5.46 -14.40
CA THR A 210 -14.45 -4.09 -14.91
C THR A 210 -15.44 -3.20 -14.17
N THR A 211 -15.17 -1.90 -14.15
CA THR A 211 -16.10 -0.85 -13.72
C THR A 211 -16.10 0.25 -14.76
N GLU A 212 -17.11 1.13 -14.73
CA GLU A 212 -17.20 2.27 -15.65
C GLU A 212 -15.93 3.15 -15.56
N GLU A 213 -15.44 3.41 -14.36
CA GLU A 213 -14.26 4.26 -14.13
C GLU A 213 -12.94 3.60 -14.55
N LYS A 214 -12.94 2.29 -14.83
CA LYS A 214 -11.80 1.56 -15.40
C LYS A 214 -11.88 1.39 -16.91
N SER A 215 -12.94 1.88 -17.57
CA SER A 215 -13.10 1.77 -19.02
C SER A 215 -12.31 2.82 -19.83
N LYS A 216 -11.84 3.89 -19.16
CA LYS A 216 -11.08 4.99 -19.76
C LYS A 216 -10.13 5.62 -18.75
N VAL A 217 -9.36 6.63 -19.19
CA VAL A 217 -8.55 7.47 -18.30
C VAL A 217 -9.43 8.30 -17.36
N ALA A 218 -8.97 8.50 -16.13
CA ALA A 218 -9.64 9.31 -15.13
C ALA A 218 -9.36 10.80 -15.37
N GLU A 219 -10.43 11.59 -15.36
CA GLU A 219 -10.36 13.04 -15.48
C GLU A 219 -11.09 13.71 -14.33
N THR A 220 -12.24 13.18 -13.92
CA THR A 220 -13.08 13.71 -12.85
C THR A 220 -12.71 13.09 -11.50
N LEU A 221 -13.06 13.78 -10.41
CA LEU A 221 -12.86 13.24 -9.06
C LEU A 221 -13.60 11.90 -8.85
N ALA A 222 -14.77 11.72 -9.44
CA ALA A 222 -15.53 10.47 -9.34
C ALA A 222 -14.79 9.29 -10.00
N GLU A 223 -14.14 9.54 -11.14
CA GLU A 223 -13.32 8.55 -11.85
C GLU A 223 -12.04 8.21 -11.07
N PHE A 224 -11.34 9.22 -10.53
CA PHE A 224 -10.19 8.96 -9.65
C PHE A 224 -10.60 8.13 -8.43
N ARG A 225 -11.70 8.48 -7.75
CA ARG A 225 -12.24 7.66 -6.64
C ARG A 225 -12.58 6.24 -7.08
N GLY A 226 -13.16 6.09 -8.27
CA GLY A 226 -13.50 4.78 -8.85
C GLY A 226 -12.28 3.88 -9.03
N ASN A 227 -11.13 4.45 -9.40
CA ASN A 227 -9.87 3.71 -9.51
C ASN A 227 -9.41 3.12 -8.17
N PHE A 228 -9.52 3.87 -7.06
CA PHE A 228 -9.22 3.34 -5.74
C PHE A 228 -10.27 2.32 -5.25
N ARG A 229 -11.57 2.57 -5.51
CA ARG A 229 -12.65 1.60 -5.19
C ARG A 229 -12.46 0.26 -5.88
N TYR A 230 -12.00 0.28 -7.14
CA TYR A 230 -11.83 -0.91 -7.96
C TYR A 230 -10.95 -1.95 -7.27
N ASN A 231 -9.80 -1.53 -6.75
CA ASN A 231 -8.86 -2.45 -6.09
C ASN A 231 -9.47 -3.11 -4.85
N LEU A 232 -10.35 -2.40 -4.13
CA LEU A 232 -11.04 -2.93 -2.96
C LEU A 232 -12.19 -3.90 -3.29
N LEU A 233 -12.43 -4.23 -4.57
CA LEU A 233 -13.30 -5.35 -4.95
C LEU A 233 -12.60 -6.70 -4.70
N ASP A 234 -11.27 -6.74 -4.70
CA ASP A 234 -10.49 -7.95 -4.46
C ASP A 234 -10.58 -8.40 -2.98
N GLU A 235 -10.79 -9.69 -2.77
CA GLU A 235 -10.91 -10.27 -1.42
C GLU A 235 -9.57 -10.41 -0.70
N ASN A 236 -8.48 -10.73 -1.42
CA ASN A 236 -7.16 -10.90 -0.84
C ASN A 236 -6.64 -9.55 -0.32
N LEU A 237 -6.79 -8.48 -1.11
CA LEU A 237 -6.43 -7.12 -0.68
C LEU A 237 -7.25 -6.68 0.53
N ARG A 238 -8.58 -6.87 0.53
CA ARG A 238 -9.40 -6.50 1.69
C ARG A 238 -9.02 -7.24 2.98
N ARG A 239 -8.71 -8.54 2.87
CA ARG A 239 -8.22 -9.35 4.00
C ARG A 239 -6.86 -8.85 4.52
N PHE A 240 -5.94 -8.58 3.60
CA PHE A 240 -4.61 -8.08 3.95
C PHE A 240 -4.68 -6.72 4.64
N ASN A 241 -5.44 -5.78 4.07
CA ASN A 241 -5.64 -4.43 4.62
C ASN A 241 -6.24 -4.45 6.02
N ALA A 242 -7.10 -5.44 6.33
CA ALA A 242 -7.70 -5.58 7.65
C ALA A 242 -6.69 -6.02 8.72
N GLN A 243 -5.51 -6.52 8.35
CA GLN A 243 -4.54 -7.13 9.28
C GLN A 243 -3.18 -6.43 9.28
N VAL A 244 -2.77 -5.87 8.15
CA VAL A 244 -1.44 -5.30 7.94
C VAL A 244 -1.56 -3.79 7.73
N PRO A 245 -1.02 -2.96 8.65
CA PRO A 245 -0.95 -1.52 8.45
C PRO A 245 -0.23 -1.14 7.16
N VAL A 246 -0.75 -0.16 6.44
CA VAL A 246 -0.08 0.39 5.25
C VAL A 246 0.68 1.68 5.60
N ILE A 247 1.93 1.76 5.15
CA ILE A 247 2.70 2.99 4.98
C ILE A 247 2.75 3.23 3.48
N VAL A 248 1.91 4.14 2.99
CA VAL A 248 1.77 4.38 1.56
C VAL A 248 2.52 5.65 1.11
N GLN A 249 3.11 5.57 -0.08
CA GLN A 249 3.53 6.68 -0.93
C GLN A 249 2.75 6.63 -2.25
N TRP A 250 2.75 7.74 -2.99
CA TRP A 250 2.18 7.76 -4.35
C TRP A 250 3.31 7.87 -5.37
N ASP A 251 3.00 7.56 -6.62
CA ASP A 251 3.86 7.74 -7.78
C ASP A 251 3.05 8.41 -8.91
N ASP A 252 3.30 8.11 -10.18
CA ASP A 252 2.63 8.77 -11.29
C ASP A 252 1.25 8.24 -11.56
N HIS A 253 1.03 6.94 -11.50
CA HIS A 253 -0.20 6.33 -12.00
C HIS A 253 -1.43 6.58 -11.12
N GLU A 254 -1.27 7.16 -9.91
CA GLU A 254 -2.37 7.83 -9.20
C GLU A 254 -3.00 8.99 -9.99
N VAL A 255 -2.23 9.60 -10.90
CA VAL A 255 -2.63 10.71 -11.76
C VAL A 255 -2.61 10.31 -13.23
N ARG A 256 -1.40 10.07 -13.77
CA ARG A 256 -1.07 9.76 -15.16
C ARG A 256 0.42 9.48 -15.27
N ASN A 257 0.80 8.48 -16.07
CA ASN A 257 2.17 8.14 -16.43
C ASN A 257 3.07 9.37 -16.64
N ASN A 258 4.21 9.35 -15.97
CA ASN A 258 5.33 10.28 -16.08
C ASN A 258 4.98 11.76 -15.81
N TRP A 259 3.98 12.02 -14.95
CA TRP A 259 3.55 13.39 -14.74
C TRP A 259 4.53 14.24 -13.92
N TYR A 260 4.48 15.55 -14.17
CA TYR A 260 5.18 16.57 -13.40
C TYR A 260 4.33 17.85 -13.26
N PRO A 261 4.57 18.70 -12.25
CA PRO A 261 3.82 19.94 -12.05
C PRO A 261 3.89 20.88 -13.25
N GLY A 262 2.73 21.43 -13.66
CA GLY A 262 2.62 22.33 -14.81
C GLY A 262 2.67 21.64 -16.19
N GLN A 263 2.66 20.30 -16.24
CA GLN A 263 2.57 19.56 -17.50
C GLN A 263 1.25 19.86 -18.23
N MET A 264 1.37 20.01 -19.55
CA MET A 264 0.24 20.00 -20.49
C MET A 264 0.30 18.69 -21.29
N ILE A 265 -0.77 17.91 -21.24
CA ILE A 265 -0.93 16.72 -22.09
C ILE A 265 -1.03 17.18 -23.54
N ALA A 266 -0.30 16.54 -24.48
CA ALA A 266 -0.38 16.95 -25.87
C ALA A 266 -1.78 16.74 -26.46
N ASP A 267 -2.10 17.57 -27.46
CA ASP A 267 -3.36 17.47 -28.20
C ASP A 267 -3.50 16.14 -28.95
N THR A 268 -2.38 15.48 -29.24
CA THR A 268 -2.33 14.16 -29.88
C THR A 268 -2.85 13.03 -28.99
N ASP A 269 -2.84 13.19 -27.66
CA ASP A 269 -3.41 12.20 -26.74
C ASP A 269 -4.93 12.43 -26.59
N SER A 270 -5.70 11.86 -27.53
CA SER A 270 -7.16 12.01 -27.59
C SER A 270 -7.91 11.33 -26.45
N ARG A 271 -7.23 10.58 -25.57
CA ARG A 271 -7.85 9.95 -24.39
C ARG A 271 -8.31 11.00 -23.37
N TYR A 272 -7.65 12.16 -23.33
CA TYR A 272 -7.90 13.23 -22.37
C TYR A 272 -8.56 14.43 -23.02
N THR A 273 -9.63 14.93 -22.38
CA THR A 273 -10.25 16.22 -22.67
C THR A 273 -9.66 17.34 -21.82
N GLU A 274 -9.47 17.12 -20.51
CA GLU A 274 -8.70 18.03 -19.65
C GLU A 274 -7.20 17.80 -19.88
N LYS A 275 -6.50 18.83 -20.35
CA LYS A 275 -5.09 18.76 -20.73
C LYS A 275 -4.15 19.26 -19.64
N ARG A 276 -4.64 20.01 -18.65
CA ARG A 276 -3.81 20.54 -17.57
C ARG A 276 -3.65 19.49 -16.49
N VAL A 277 -2.44 18.98 -16.34
CA VAL A 277 -2.17 17.91 -15.38
C VAL A 277 -2.37 18.37 -13.94
N ASP A 278 -2.11 19.63 -13.61
CA ASP A 278 -2.37 20.18 -12.27
C ASP A 278 -3.83 20.01 -11.81
N VAL A 279 -4.78 20.04 -12.76
CA VAL A 279 -6.21 19.80 -12.47
C VAL A 279 -6.47 18.34 -12.14
N LEU A 280 -5.85 17.43 -12.89
CA LEU A 280 -5.92 15.99 -12.67
C LEU A 280 -5.27 15.63 -11.32
N THR A 281 -4.05 16.13 -11.08
CA THR A 281 -3.31 15.94 -9.83
C THR A 281 -4.11 16.41 -8.61
N ALA A 282 -4.78 17.56 -8.68
CA ALA A 282 -5.62 18.03 -7.57
C ALA A 282 -6.79 17.08 -7.24
N ARG A 283 -7.40 16.47 -8.27
CA ARG A 283 -8.50 15.51 -8.12
C ARG A 283 -7.99 14.17 -7.62
N ALA A 284 -6.92 13.66 -8.21
CA ALA A 284 -6.23 12.43 -7.82
C ALA A 284 -5.76 12.49 -6.37
N ARG A 285 -5.08 13.57 -5.96
CA ARG A 285 -4.59 13.76 -4.60
C ARG A 285 -5.73 13.79 -3.57
N ARG A 286 -6.89 14.35 -3.92
CA ARG A 286 -8.08 14.29 -3.05
C ARG A 286 -8.57 12.84 -2.90
N ALA A 287 -8.68 12.09 -4.00
CA ALA A 287 -9.06 10.68 -3.94
C ALA A 287 -8.04 9.86 -3.14
N PHE A 288 -6.74 10.04 -3.37
CA PHE A 288 -5.66 9.40 -2.63
C PHE A 288 -5.76 9.67 -1.12
N ALA A 289 -6.01 10.92 -0.72
CA ALA A 289 -6.20 11.29 0.69
C ALA A 289 -7.47 10.70 1.32
N GLU A 290 -8.53 10.51 0.52
CA GLU A 290 -9.78 9.88 0.95
C GLU A 290 -9.63 8.36 1.09
N TYR A 291 -8.77 7.72 0.28
CA TYR A 291 -8.64 6.27 0.20
C TYR A 291 -7.46 5.67 0.96
N PHE A 292 -6.60 6.48 1.58
CA PHE A 292 -5.52 5.96 2.41
C PHE A 292 -5.42 6.62 3.80
N PRO A 293 -5.10 5.85 4.85
CA PRO A 293 -4.93 6.35 6.21
C PRO A 293 -3.57 7.04 6.39
N ILE A 294 -3.42 8.25 5.84
CA ILE A 294 -2.17 9.05 5.91
C ILE A 294 -2.33 10.20 6.91
N SER A 295 -1.46 10.23 7.91
CA SER A 295 -1.55 11.20 9.02
C SER A 295 -1.34 12.65 8.57
N THR A 296 -0.48 12.89 7.59
CA THR A 296 -0.13 14.22 7.09
C THR A 296 -1.04 14.70 5.95
N LEU A 297 -1.93 13.85 5.44
CA LEU A 297 -2.79 14.17 4.29
C LEU A 297 -4.30 14.12 4.61
N ARG A 298 -4.69 13.60 5.77
CA ARG A 298 -6.11 13.57 6.19
C ARG A 298 -6.73 14.98 6.28
N PRO A 299 -8.08 15.10 6.15
CA PRO A 299 -8.78 16.36 6.40
C PRO A 299 -8.38 17.00 7.74
N GLY A 300 -8.01 18.27 7.70
CA GLY A 300 -7.56 19.04 8.88
C GLY A 300 -6.12 18.78 9.34
N ALA A 301 -5.33 17.96 8.63
CA ALA A 301 -3.89 17.89 8.83
C ALA A 301 -3.23 19.25 8.49
N ARG A 302 -2.23 19.66 9.27
CA ARG A 302 -1.54 20.94 9.07
C ARG A 302 -0.55 20.86 7.91
N GLU A 303 0.00 19.68 7.69
CA GLU A 303 1.12 19.43 6.81
C GLU A 303 0.67 19.33 5.34
N GLY A 304 -0.44 18.64 5.08
CA GLY A 304 -0.98 18.47 3.74
C GLY A 304 0.02 17.88 2.74
N ARG A 305 0.78 16.85 3.10
CA ARG A 305 1.84 16.28 2.24
C ARG A 305 1.96 14.77 2.37
N VAL A 306 2.51 14.11 1.35
CA VAL A 306 2.76 12.65 1.34
C VAL A 306 4.04 12.31 2.10
N TYR A 307 5.13 13.01 1.81
CA TYR A 307 6.44 12.75 2.45
C TYR A 307 6.38 12.97 3.97
N ARG A 308 6.91 12.01 4.74
CA ARG A 308 6.85 11.98 6.21
C ARG A 308 7.81 10.93 6.77
N VAL A 309 8.07 10.95 8.08
CA VAL A 309 8.88 9.91 8.75
C VAL A 309 7.99 9.08 9.66
N LEU A 310 8.04 7.76 9.52
CA LEU A 310 7.40 6.81 10.44
C LEU A 310 8.49 6.18 11.30
N ARG A 311 8.40 6.41 12.61
CA ARG A 311 9.36 5.92 13.60
C ARG A 311 8.90 4.55 14.07
N GLN A 312 9.58 3.49 13.62
CA GLN A 312 9.29 2.09 13.89
C GLN A 312 10.20 1.58 15.03
N GLY A 313 10.07 2.23 16.19
CA GLY A 313 10.80 1.87 17.40
C GLY A 313 12.28 2.29 17.33
N PRO A 314 13.16 1.67 18.15
CA PRO A 314 14.59 1.99 18.15
C PRO A 314 15.34 1.40 16.94
N LEU A 315 14.74 0.47 16.20
CA LEU A 315 15.40 -0.24 15.11
C LEU A 315 15.29 0.48 13.77
N LEU A 316 14.14 1.08 13.46
CA LEU A 316 13.85 1.53 12.11
C LEU A 316 13.18 2.90 12.09
N ASP A 317 13.68 3.79 11.25
CA ASP A 317 12.93 4.95 10.76
C ASP A 317 12.69 4.77 9.25
N VAL A 318 11.43 4.94 8.82
CA VAL A 318 11.04 4.92 7.40
C VAL A 318 10.83 6.36 6.93
N PHE A 319 11.64 6.80 5.97
CA PHE A 319 11.56 8.12 5.33
C PHE A 319 10.79 7.97 4.03
N VAL A 320 9.49 8.25 4.09
CA VAL A 320 8.62 8.21 2.92
C VAL A 320 8.84 9.48 2.11
N LEU A 321 9.22 9.32 0.85
CA LEU A 321 9.40 10.42 -0.09
C LEU A 321 8.12 10.67 -0.90
N ASP A 322 8.22 11.71 -1.72
CA ASP A 322 7.27 12.15 -2.73
C ASP A 322 8.13 12.72 -3.85
N MET A 323 8.38 11.93 -4.90
CA MET A 323 9.23 12.32 -6.02
C MET A 323 8.39 12.81 -7.21
N ARG A 324 7.12 13.17 -6.96
CA ARG A 324 6.16 13.67 -7.97
C ARG A 324 5.71 15.11 -7.73
N THR A 325 5.24 15.45 -6.53
CA THR A 325 4.61 16.76 -6.28
C THR A 325 5.54 17.95 -6.53
N TYR A 326 6.85 17.77 -6.30
CA TYR A 326 7.79 18.88 -6.17
C TYR A 326 8.91 18.86 -7.22
N ARG A 327 8.91 17.85 -8.10
CA ARG A 327 9.93 17.67 -9.14
C ARG A 327 9.88 18.74 -10.23
N ASN A 328 10.98 18.89 -10.95
CA ASN A 328 11.05 19.64 -12.20
C ASN A 328 10.44 18.87 -13.39
N PRO A 329 10.17 19.55 -14.53
CA PRO A 329 9.72 18.91 -15.77
C PRO A 329 10.63 17.79 -16.26
N ASN A 330 10.06 16.80 -16.96
CA ASN A 330 10.84 15.80 -17.67
C ASN A 330 11.62 16.46 -18.82
N SER A 331 12.92 16.18 -18.87
CA SER A 331 13.87 16.75 -19.83
C SER A 331 14.84 15.65 -20.30
N PRO A 332 15.76 15.95 -21.22
CA PRO A 332 16.87 15.04 -21.55
C PRO A 332 17.79 14.72 -20.37
N GLY A 333 17.71 15.46 -19.26
CA GLY A 333 18.51 15.23 -18.05
C GLY A 333 19.95 15.74 -18.12
N ASP A 334 20.25 16.67 -19.03
CA ASP A 334 21.60 17.20 -19.26
C ASP A 334 21.89 18.53 -18.53
N GLU A 335 21.00 18.97 -17.64
CA GLU A 335 21.14 20.24 -16.93
C GLU A 335 22.34 20.23 -15.99
N ARG A 336 23.17 21.28 -16.05
CA ARG A 336 24.32 21.45 -15.14
C ARG A 336 23.94 22.07 -13.79
N VAL A 337 22.76 22.68 -13.72
CA VAL A 337 22.22 23.34 -12.53
C VAL A 337 20.73 23.08 -12.49
N ASP A 338 20.27 22.39 -11.46
CA ASP A 338 18.87 22.07 -11.23
C ASP A 338 18.52 22.27 -9.74
N PRO A 339 18.12 23.48 -9.34
CA PRO A 339 17.87 23.78 -7.92
C PRO A 339 16.60 23.10 -7.39
N GLN A 340 15.67 22.73 -8.29
CA GLN A 340 14.42 22.06 -7.95
C GLN A 340 14.66 20.55 -7.81
N GLY A 341 15.26 19.90 -8.82
CA GLY A 341 15.55 18.47 -8.78
C GLY A 341 14.28 17.61 -8.73
N ILE A 342 14.46 16.36 -8.27
CA ILE A 342 13.39 15.37 -8.18
C ILE A 342 12.52 15.53 -6.92
N LEU A 343 13.08 16.01 -5.80
CA LEU A 343 12.38 16.18 -4.52
C LEU A 343 11.85 17.60 -4.29
N GLY A 344 12.31 18.60 -5.06
CA GLY A 344 12.18 19.99 -4.64
C GLY A 344 13.10 20.35 -3.46
N ARG A 345 13.38 21.64 -3.28
CA ARG A 345 14.34 22.12 -2.27
C ARG A 345 13.89 21.88 -0.83
N GLU A 346 12.60 22.10 -0.53
CA GLU A 346 12.08 21.99 0.84
C GLU A 346 12.14 20.54 1.36
N GLN A 347 11.74 19.57 0.54
CA GLN A 347 11.77 18.17 0.91
C GLN A 347 13.20 17.63 1.04
N LEU A 348 14.13 18.05 0.17
CA LEU A 348 15.54 17.68 0.32
C LEU A 348 16.12 18.15 1.67
N GLU A 349 15.87 19.40 2.05
CA GLU A 349 16.35 19.95 3.32
C GLU A 349 15.62 19.33 4.52
N TRP A 350 14.34 18.97 4.38
CA TRP A 350 13.62 18.14 5.34
C TRP A 350 14.30 16.78 5.51
N LEU A 351 14.60 16.07 4.42
CA LEU A 351 15.18 14.74 4.43
C LEU A 351 16.55 14.74 5.11
N LYS A 352 17.44 15.66 4.71
CA LYS A 352 18.74 15.87 5.34
C LYS A 352 18.63 16.09 6.86
N ARG A 353 17.70 16.95 7.27
CA ARG A 353 17.48 17.28 8.68
C ARG A 353 16.96 16.08 9.47
N GLU A 354 15.99 15.35 8.92
CA GLU A 354 15.41 14.19 9.62
C GLU A 354 16.40 13.00 9.68
N LEU A 355 17.18 12.76 8.61
CA LEU A 355 18.24 11.75 8.61
C LEU A 355 19.30 12.04 9.68
N ALA A 356 19.73 13.31 9.80
CA ALA A 356 20.71 13.72 10.81
C ALA A 356 20.17 13.64 12.26
N ARG A 357 18.84 13.78 12.43
CA ARG A 357 18.17 13.66 13.74
C ARG A 357 17.86 12.23 14.14
N SER A 358 17.72 11.33 13.18
CA SER A 358 17.41 9.93 13.45
C SER A 358 18.46 9.26 14.33
N ARG A 359 17.98 8.42 15.24
CA ARG A 359 18.78 7.58 16.14
C ARG A 359 18.46 6.09 15.95
N ALA A 360 17.55 5.76 15.03
CA ALA A 360 17.26 4.38 14.67
C ALA A 360 18.48 3.70 14.06
N VAL A 361 18.58 2.38 14.28
CA VAL A 361 19.65 1.55 13.72
C VAL A 361 19.65 1.65 12.18
N TRP A 362 18.46 1.54 11.59
CA TRP A 362 18.23 1.60 10.16
C TRP A 362 17.38 2.81 9.77
N LYS A 363 17.70 3.38 8.61
CA LYS A 363 17.03 4.52 7.97
C LYS A 363 16.66 4.07 6.57
N VAL A 364 15.46 3.52 6.42
CA VAL A 364 14.93 3.12 5.11
C VAL A 364 14.42 4.36 4.41
N ILE A 365 14.99 4.66 3.25
CA ILE A 365 14.53 5.72 2.38
C ILE A 365 13.61 5.06 1.35
N ALA A 366 12.31 5.24 1.54
CA ALA A 366 11.29 4.76 0.63
C ALA A 366 11.11 5.80 -0.48
N ALA A 367 11.55 5.43 -1.68
CA ALA A 367 11.48 6.26 -2.87
C ALA A 367 10.50 5.62 -3.87
N ASP A 368 9.66 6.43 -4.49
CA ASP A 368 8.69 5.98 -5.49
C ASP A 368 9.42 5.46 -6.75
N MET A 369 10.43 6.19 -7.22
CA MET A 369 11.28 5.77 -8.35
C MET A 369 12.68 5.29 -7.94
N PRO A 370 13.33 4.48 -8.80
CA PRO A 370 14.72 4.06 -8.61
C PRO A 370 15.75 5.18 -8.82
N ILE A 371 16.93 4.99 -8.21
CA ILE A 371 18.03 5.95 -8.22
C ILE A 371 18.93 5.79 -9.45
N GLY A 372 19.35 4.56 -9.76
CA GLY A 372 20.32 4.28 -10.83
C GLY A 372 19.75 3.54 -12.03
N LEU A 373 18.43 3.34 -12.07
CA LEU A 373 17.75 2.72 -13.22
C LEU A 373 17.26 3.81 -14.16
N VAL A 374 17.62 3.69 -15.43
CA VAL A 374 17.16 4.61 -16.48
C VAL A 374 15.72 4.25 -16.82
N VAL A 375 14.82 5.22 -16.64
CA VAL A 375 13.41 5.13 -17.04
C VAL A 375 13.15 6.16 -18.12
N PRO A 376 13.11 5.75 -19.40
CA PRO A 376 12.87 6.68 -20.50
C PRO A 376 11.44 7.23 -20.46
N ASP A 377 11.28 8.52 -20.73
CA ASP A 377 9.98 9.14 -20.94
C ASP A 377 9.79 9.50 -22.41
N ALA A 378 8.98 8.69 -23.09
CA ALA A 378 8.56 8.95 -24.47
C ALA A 378 7.13 9.53 -24.56
N THR A 379 6.51 9.89 -23.42
CA THR A 379 5.05 10.17 -23.30
C THR A 379 4.56 11.31 -24.20
N GLU A 380 5.47 12.14 -24.73
CA GLU A 380 5.14 13.22 -25.67
C GLU A 380 6.09 13.26 -26.90
N GLY A 381 6.63 12.10 -27.29
CA GLY A 381 7.53 11.96 -28.44
C GLY A 381 8.91 12.60 -28.28
N LYS A 382 9.28 12.99 -27.06
CA LYS A 382 10.59 13.53 -26.71
C LYS A 382 11.47 12.44 -26.11
N ALA A 383 12.78 12.54 -26.31
CA ALA A 383 13.74 11.67 -25.64
C ALA A 383 14.07 12.25 -24.26
N ASN A 384 13.09 12.18 -23.36
CA ASN A 384 13.24 12.65 -21.98
C ASN A 384 13.52 11.46 -21.05
N VAL A 385 13.85 11.77 -19.80
CA VAL A 385 13.94 10.81 -18.72
C VAL A 385 12.92 11.09 -17.62
N GLU A 386 12.40 10.01 -17.07
CA GLU A 386 11.41 10.01 -15.99
C GLU A 386 12.10 9.93 -14.62
N ALA A 387 12.95 8.93 -14.41
CA ALA A 387 13.54 8.71 -13.09
C ALA A 387 14.71 9.67 -12.78
N VAL A 388 15.47 9.32 -11.74
CA VAL A 388 16.67 10.05 -11.33
C VAL A 388 17.79 9.94 -12.37
N ALA A 389 18.03 8.72 -12.86
CA ALA A 389 19.14 8.41 -13.76
C ALA A 389 18.84 8.84 -15.21
N GLN A 390 19.69 9.69 -15.79
CA GLN A 390 19.51 10.21 -17.15
C GLN A 390 20.01 9.29 -18.27
N GLY A 391 20.75 8.23 -17.96
CA GLY A 391 21.31 7.31 -18.95
C GLY A 391 22.64 7.77 -19.57
N ASP A 392 23.32 8.72 -18.94
CA ASP A 392 24.70 9.12 -19.25
C ASP A 392 25.58 8.81 -18.04
N PRO A 393 26.48 7.80 -18.10
CA PRO A 393 27.29 7.31 -16.98
C PRO A 393 28.41 8.29 -16.54
N GLY A 394 28.19 9.59 -16.72
CA GLY A 394 29.12 10.67 -16.51
C GLY A 394 29.01 11.32 -15.14
N VAL A 395 29.44 12.59 -15.05
CA VAL A 395 29.26 13.37 -13.81
C VAL A 395 27.76 13.65 -13.59
N PRO A 396 27.30 13.84 -12.34
CA PRO A 396 25.89 14.09 -12.08
C PRO A 396 25.37 15.30 -12.87
N LEU A 397 24.26 15.10 -13.57
CA LEU A 397 23.50 16.12 -14.30
C LEU A 397 22.01 16.00 -13.94
N GLY A 398 21.23 17.01 -14.32
CA GLY A 398 19.78 17.04 -14.09
C GLY A 398 19.42 16.67 -12.65
N ARG A 399 18.57 15.65 -12.51
CA ARG A 399 18.03 15.19 -11.22
C ARG A 399 19.05 14.46 -10.36
N GLU A 400 20.11 13.89 -10.94
CA GLU A 400 21.19 13.26 -10.16
C GLU A 400 21.95 14.26 -9.30
N LEU A 401 21.97 15.55 -9.67
CA LEU A 401 22.61 16.60 -8.86
C LEU A 401 22.09 16.60 -7.42
N GLN A 402 20.78 16.39 -7.26
CA GLN A 402 20.14 16.39 -5.95
C GLN A 402 20.46 15.11 -5.15
N ILE A 403 20.54 13.97 -5.83
CA ILE A 403 20.96 12.71 -5.20
C ILE A 403 22.44 12.76 -4.82
N ALA A 404 23.31 13.32 -5.67
CA ALA A 404 24.72 13.56 -5.34
C ALA A 404 24.87 14.47 -4.11
N GLU A 405 24.05 15.52 -4.00
CA GLU A 405 24.00 16.40 -2.83
C GLU A 405 23.61 15.65 -1.54
N LEU A 406 22.59 14.79 -1.62
CA LEU A 406 22.11 13.98 -0.51
C LEU A 406 23.14 12.93 -0.08
N LEU A 407 23.68 12.17 -1.03
CA LEU A 407 24.68 11.12 -0.77
C LEU A 407 25.96 11.70 -0.14
N ARG A 408 26.42 12.84 -0.65
CA ARG A 408 27.51 13.64 -0.05
C ARG A 408 27.17 14.02 1.39
N PHE A 409 25.96 14.53 1.64
CA PHE A 409 25.53 14.91 2.97
C PHE A 409 25.53 13.72 3.94
N VAL A 410 24.99 12.57 3.53
CA VAL A 410 24.98 11.32 4.32
C VAL A 410 26.40 10.93 4.74
N LYS A 411 27.33 10.93 3.79
CA LYS A 411 28.76 10.65 4.03
C LYS A 411 29.38 11.61 5.04
N HIS A 412 29.34 12.92 4.78
CA HIS A 412 30.04 13.91 5.63
C HIS A 412 29.39 14.06 7.01
N ARG A 413 28.09 13.78 7.13
CA ARG A 413 27.39 13.71 8.43
C ARG A 413 27.54 12.37 9.13
N ARG A 414 28.21 11.39 8.50
CA ARG A 414 28.42 10.04 9.03
C ARG A 414 27.10 9.38 9.45
N ILE A 415 26.06 9.56 8.64
CA ILE A 415 24.74 8.95 8.89
C ILE A 415 24.85 7.46 8.60
N THR A 416 24.51 6.63 9.59
CA THR A 416 24.63 5.17 9.50
C THR A 416 23.33 4.49 9.10
N GLY A 417 23.44 3.31 8.49
CA GLY A 417 22.31 2.38 8.28
C GLY A 417 21.28 2.84 7.25
N THR A 418 21.71 3.57 6.21
CA THR A 418 20.81 3.99 5.11
C THR A 418 20.62 2.87 4.09
N VAL A 419 19.38 2.61 3.70
CA VAL A 419 19.00 1.63 2.66
C VAL A 419 17.87 2.23 1.81
N TRP A 420 17.88 2.01 0.51
CA TRP A 420 16.84 2.47 -0.41
C TRP A 420 15.93 1.33 -0.83
N LEU A 421 14.61 1.55 -0.78
CA LEU A 421 13.59 0.62 -1.27
C LEU A 421 12.72 1.34 -2.31
N THR A 422 12.57 0.73 -3.49
CA THR A 422 11.92 1.34 -4.67
C THR A 422 11.03 0.34 -5.43
N ALA A 423 10.19 0.86 -6.34
CA ALA A 423 9.31 0.11 -7.25
C ALA A 423 9.39 0.68 -8.69
N ASP A 424 8.26 1.01 -9.33
CA ASP A 424 8.11 1.70 -10.64
C ASP A 424 8.48 0.87 -11.89
N VAL A 425 9.57 0.09 -11.85
CA VAL A 425 10.13 -0.54 -13.08
C VAL A 425 9.57 -1.91 -13.41
N HIS A 426 8.60 -2.41 -12.65
CA HIS A 426 7.89 -3.67 -12.91
C HIS A 426 8.81 -4.90 -13.07
N HIS A 427 9.87 -4.94 -12.27
CA HIS A 427 10.71 -6.10 -12.06
C HIS A 427 11.36 -6.04 -10.67
N THR A 428 11.92 -7.15 -10.20
CA THR A 428 12.67 -7.16 -8.93
C THR A 428 14.18 -7.24 -9.16
N SER A 429 14.95 -6.49 -8.36
CA SER A 429 16.40 -6.43 -8.49
C SER A 429 17.10 -5.88 -7.24
N ALA A 430 18.40 -6.13 -7.11
CA ALA A 430 19.24 -5.59 -6.07
C ALA A 430 20.50 -4.95 -6.66
N GLN A 431 20.77 -3.71 -6.28
CA GLN A 431 21.90 -2.92 -6.75
C GLN A 431 22.77 -2.50 -5.58
N HIS A 432 24.09 -2.65 -5.76
CA HIS A 432 25.08 -2.09 -4.84
C HIS A 432 25.81 -0.95 -5.51
N TYR A 433 25.82 0.23 -4.88
CA TYR A 433 26.47 1.42 -5.39
C TYR A 433 27.80 1.62 -4.68
N GLN A 434 28.87 1.88 -5.43
CA GLN A 434 30.21 2.02 -4.84
C GLN A 434 31.04 3.13 -5.51
N PRO A 435 31.66 4.05 -4.74
CA PRO A 435 32.43 5.17 -5.29
C PRO A 435 33.59 4.77 -6.20
N SER A 436 34.18 3.59 -6.00
CA SER A 436 35.27 3.08 -6.85
C SER A 436 34.83 2.75 -8.27
N ARG A 437 33.53 2.48 -8.49
CA ARG A 437 32.92 2.22 -9.81
C ARG A 437 32.25 3.45 -10.41
N ALA A 438 32.11 4.52 -9.64
CA ALA A 438 31.28 5.67 -9.96
C ALA A 438 32.08 6.80 -10.62
N ALA A 439 31.39 7.57 -11.46
CA ALA A 439 31.90 8.85 -11.95
C ALA A 439 31.87 9.91 -10.84
N PHE A 440 30.78 9.99 -10.06
CA PHE A 440 30.72 10.79 -8.83
C PHE A 440 31.26 10.00 -7.64
N LYS A 441 32.31 10.48 -6.95
CA LYS A 441 32.98 9.68 -5.90
C LYS A 441 32.72 10.13 -4.47
N ASP A 442 32.02 11.24 -4.26
CA ASP A 442 31.84 11.82 -2.93
C ASP A 442 30.59 11.28 -2.21
N PHE A 443 30.55 9.96 -2.03
CA PHE A 443 29.52 9.25 -1.27
C PHE A 443 30.10 7.99 -0.60
N GLU A 444 29.32 7.32 0.23
CA GLU A 444 29.67 6.01 0.82
C GLU A 444 28.83 4.91 0.17
N PRO A 445 29.32 3.65 0.09
CA PRO A 445 28.59 2.57 -0.56
C PRO A 445 27.18 2.38 -0.01
N PHE A 446 26.20 2.01 -0.82
CA PHE A 446 24.83 1.77 -0.35
C PHE A 446 24.10 0.74 -1.20
N TRP A 447 23.00 0.22 -0.65
CA TRP A 447 22.11 -0.71 -1.34
C TRP A 447 20.80 -0.04 -1.72
N GLU A 448 20.34 -0.38 -2.92
CA GLU A 448 18.97 -0.20 -3.39
C GLU A 448 18.37 -1.59 -3.66
N PHE A 449 17.13 -1.77 -3.23
CA PHE A 449 16.34 -2.95 -3.56
C PHE A 449 15.04 -2.52 -4.23
N VAL A 450 14.80 -3.08 -5.40
CA VAL A 450 13.63 -2.79 -6.22
C VAL A 450 12.69 -3.98 -6.17
N SER A 451 11.41 -3.74 -5.90
CA SER A 451 10.39 -4.78 -5.99
C SER A 451 9.04 -4.26 -6.47
N GLY A 452 8.54 -4.95 -7.47
CA GLY A 452 7.29 -4.74 -8.19
C GLY A 452 7.34 -5.58 -9.47
N PRO A 453 6.22 -5.84 -10.14
CA PRO A 453 4.90 -5.33 -9.82
C PRO A 453 4.11 -6.25 -8.88
N LEU A 454 3.11 -5.69 -8.19
CA LEU A 454 2.15 -6.47 -7.40
C LEU A 454 1.18 -7.26 -8.27
N HIS A 455 0.64 -6.59 -9.29
CA HIS A 455 -0.32 -7.17 -10.24
C HIS A 455 -0.35 -6.48 -11.61
N ALA A 456 0.52 -5.49 -11.83
CA ALA A 456 0.68 -4.83 -13.12
C ALA A 456 1.48 -5.71 -14.12
N GLY A 457 1.52 -5.29 -15.39
CA GLY A 457 2.24 -6.04 -16.42
C GLY A 457 3.75 -5.97 -16.19
N ALA A 458 4.48 -7.08 -16.23
CA ALA A 458 5.92 -7.07 -16.00
C ALA A 458 6.73 -6.65 -17.24
N PHE A 459 7.88 -5.98 -17.04
CA PHE A 459 8.70 -5.41 -18.11
C PHE A 459 10.18 -5.85 -18.05
N PRO A 460 10.92 -5.79 -19.16
CA PRO A 460 12.34 -6.09 -19.18
C PRO A 460 13.13 -5.19 -18.23
N ALA A 461 14.27 -5.72 -17.77
CA ALA A 461 15.11 -5.01 -16.83
C ALA A 461 15.60 -3.67 -17.40
N SER A 462 15.36 -2.57 -16.69
CA SER A 462 15.84 -1.24 -17.07
C SER A 462 17.37 -1.19 -17.14
N ALA A 463 17.94 -0.27 -17.92
CA ALA A 463 19.39 -0.08 -17.97
C ALA A 463 19.91 0.57 -16.67
N LEU A 464 21.18 0.32 -16.31
CA LEU A 464 21.84 1.02 -15.22
C LEU A 464 22.59 2.25 -15.74
N ASP A 465 22.57 3.32 -14.96
CA ASP A 465 23.41 4.49 -15.13
C ASP A 465 24.67 4.42 -14.24
N GLY A 466 25.83 4.71 -14.82
CA GLY A 466 27.14 4.64 -14.18
C GLY A 466 27.50 5.79 -13.23
N THR A 467 26.69 6.86 -13.14
CA THR A 467 27.00 8.06 -12.33
C THR A 467 27.40 7.71 -10.90
N PHE A 468 26.62 6.83 -10.26
CA PHE A 468 26.82 6.38 -8.88
C PHE A 468 27.43 4.96 -8.79
N GLY A 469 27.94 4.42 -9.90
CA GLY A 469 28.64 3.14 -9.96
C GLY A 469 27.86 1.91 -9.46
N PRO A 470 26.59 1.72 -9.86
CA PRO A 470 25.83 0.54 -9.49
C PRO A 470 26.44 -0.75 -10.08
N GLU A 471 26.37 -1.80 -9.29
CA GLU A 471 26.51 -3.19 -9.73
C GLU A 471 25.15 -3.88 -9.49
N ARG A 472 24.58 -4.46 -10.55
CA ARG A 472 23.35 -5.26 -10.44
C ARG A 472 23.70 -6.66 -9.96
N VAL A 473 23.60 -6.85 -8.64
CA VAL A 473 23.93 -8.12 -7.98
C VAL A 473 22.85 -9.17 -8.23
N PHE A 474 21.60 -8.74 -8.42
CA PHE A 474 20.48 -9.63 -8.74
C PHE A 474 19.44 -8.93 -9.60
N VAL A 475 18.80 -9.68 -10.51
CA VAL A 475 17.61 -9.24 -11.24
C VAL A 475 16.77 -10.44 -11.67
N LYS A 476 15.45 -10.28 -11.57
CA LYS A 476 14.46 -11.14 -12.20
C LYS A 476 13.46 -10.26 -12.94
N ALA A 477 13.50 -10.34 -14.27
CA ALA A 477 12.64 -9.60 -15.18
C ALA A 477 12.31 -10.50 -16.40
N PRO A 478 11.14 -10.32 -17.04
CA PRO A 478 10.86 -10.97 -18.31
C PRO A 478 11.73 -10.41 -19.44
N THR A 479 11.80 -11.12 -20.57
CA THR A 479 12.42 -10.61 -21.81
C THR A 479 11.42 -9.83 -22.68
N ALA A 480 10.12 -10.08 -22.51
CA ALA A 480 9.04 -9.41 -23.20
C ALA A 480 8.45 -8.30 -22.32
N ALA A 481 7.87 -7.28 -22.96
CA ALA A 481 7.13 -6.21 -22.31
C ALA A 481 5.68 -6.61 -22.01
N ASN A 482 5.13 -6.03 -20.94
CA ASN A 482 3.75 -6.22 -20.50
C ASN A 482 3.34 -7.71 -20.33
N VAL A 483 4.20 -8.51 -19.70
CA VAL A 483 3.88 -9.91 -19.38
C VAL A 483 2.77 -9.93 -18.32
N SER A 484 1.70 -10.67 -18.59
CA SER A 484 0.55 -10.75 -17.68
C SER A 484 0.91 -11.41 -16.36
N PRO A 485 0.15 -11.15 -15.28
CA PRO A 485 0.36 -11.85 -14.00
C PRO A 485 0.21 -13.38 -14.09
N ALA A 486 -0.48 -13.91 -15.11
CA ALA A 486 -0.56 -15.36 -15.36
C ALA A 486 0.78 -15.94 -15.83
N GLY A 487 1.63 -15.13 -16.47
CA GLY A 487 2.98 -15.49 -16.89
C GLY A 487 4.02 -15.45 -15.76
N GLY A 488 3.61 -15.12 -14.52
CA GLY A 488 4.48 -14.92 -13.37
C GLY A 488 4.98 -13.48 -13.24
N TYR A 489 6.20 -13.32 -12.72
CA TYR A 489 6.89 -12.04 -12.58
C TYR A 489 6.14 -10.99 -11.74
N GLN A 490 5.41 -11.44 -10.73
CA GLN A 490 4.86 -10.56 -9.70
C GLN A 490 5.70 -10.71 -8.45
N PHE A 491 6.14 -9.61 -7.87
CA PHE A 491 7.20 -9.60 -6.87
C PHE A 491 6.84 -8.74 -5.68
N PHE A 492 7.36 -9.11 -4.52
CA PHE A 492 7.37 -8.25 -3.34
C PHE A 492 8.68 -8.47 -2.57
N GLY A 493 9.10 -7.45 -1.85
CA GLY A 493 10.25 -7.51 -0.98
C GLY A 493 9.84 -7.76 0.47
N GLU A 494 10.72 -8.39 1.24
CA GLU A 494 10.60 -8.58 2.68
C GLU A 494 11.86 -8.08 3.37
N VAL A 495 11.69 -7.37 4.47
CA VAL A 495 12.75 -6.96 5.38
C VAL A 495 12.47 -7.50 6.76
N ASP A 496 13.49 -8.10 7.37
CA ASP A 496 13.48 -8.59 8.75
C ASP A 496 14.71 -8.01 9.48
N ILE A 497 14.48 -7.25 10.55
CA ILE A 497 15.52 -6.67 11.40
C ILE A 497 15.53 -7.44 12.71
N ASP A 498 16.63 -8.16 12.95
CA ASP A 498 16.81 -8.95 14.16
C ASP A 498 16.95 -8.04 15.39
N GLY A 499 16.18 -8.33 16.44
CA GLY A 499 16.13 -7.49 17.65
C GLY A 499 17.41 -7.51 18.47
N ASP A 500 18.16 -8.61 18.43
CA ASP A 500 19.38 -8.78 19.21
C ASP A 500 20.58 -8.15 18.47
N SER A 501 20.95 -8.70 17.32
CA SER A 501 22.08 -8.25 16.52
C SER A 501 21.86 -6.87 15.88
N GLY A 502 20.62 -6.55 15.51
CA GLY A 502 20.29 -5.39 14.68
C GLY A 502 20.63 -5.57 13.20
N GLU A 503 21.01 -6.77 12.76
CA GLU A 503 21.20 -7.09 11.35
C GLU A 503 19.88 -6.96 10.59
N MET A 504 19.95 -6.43 9.37
CA MET A 504 18.79 -6.34 8.46
C MET A 504 18.95 -7.40 7.38
N THR A 505 18.00 -8.32 7.29
CA THR A 505 17.91 -9.27 6.18
C THR A 505 16.86 -8.79 5.18
N VAL A 506 17.30 -8.53 3.95
CA VAL A 506 16.43 -8.16 2.82
C VAL A 506 16.26 -9.38 1.92
N ARG A 507 15.02 -9.71 1.56
CA ARG A 507 14.67 -10.80 0.65
C ARG A 507 13.80 -10.28 -0.48
N LEU A 508 14.07 -10.73 -1.69
CA LEU A 508 13.22 -10.48 -2.87
C LEU A 508 12.45 -11.76 -3.17
N ARG A 509 11.13 -11.65 -3.31
CA ARG A 509 10.22 -12.80 -3.41
C ARG A 509 9.31 -12.71 -4.63
N GLU A 510 8.93 -13.87 -5.12
CA GLU A 510 7.87 -14.04 -6.13
C GLU A 510 6.48 -14.09 -5.47
N GLN A 511 5.42 -14.00 -6.29
CA GLN A 511 4.02 -13.94 -5.89
C GLN A 511 3.58 -15.02 -4.89
N ASP A 512 4.16 -16.22 -4.99
CA ASP A 512 3.84 -17.36 -4.13
C ASP A 512 4.59 -17.34 -2.79
N GLY A 513 5.53 -16.41 -2.63
CA GLY A 513 6.42 -16.26 -1.48
C GLY A 513 7.79 -16.90 -1.68
N THR A 514 8.12 -17.48 -2.84
CA THR A 514 9.44 -18.07 -3.10
C THR A 514 10.53 -17.00 -2.96
N VAL A 515 11.57 -17.29 -2.17
CA VAL A 515 12.74 -16.40 -2.02
C VAL A 515 13.65 -16.55 -3.23
N LEU A 516 13.86 -15.45 -3.95
CA LEU A 516 14.73 -15.41 -5.13
C LEU A 516 16.13 -14.89 -4.80
N PHE A 517 16.22 -14.01 -3.81
CA PHE A 517 17.47 -13.38 -3.39
C PHE A 517 17.43 -13.05 -1.90
N THR A 518 18.59 -13.07 -1.24
CA THR A 518 18.74 -12.68 0.16
C THR A 518 20.04 -11.91 0.37
N ARG A 519 19.97 -10.81 1.11
CA ARG A 519 21.13 -10.03 1.54
C ARG A 519 21.01 -9.66 3.01
N VAL A 520 22.05 -9.96 3.78
CA VAL A 520 22.20 -9.51 5.16
C VAL A 520 23.07 -8.26 5.19
N LEU A 521 22.56 -7.20 5.84
CA LEU A 521 23.20 -5.91 6.01
C LEU A 521 23.57 -5.68 7.47
N GLN A 522 24.63 -4.92 7.69
CA GLN A 522 25.30 -4.83 8.99
C GLN A 522 25.00 -3.48 9.66
N PRO A 523 24.56 -3.46 10.92
CA PRO A 523 24.15 -2.22 11.58
C PRO A 523 25.33 -1.28 11.86
N GLY A 524 25.03 0.01 12.06
CA GLY A 524 26.00 1.00 12.56
C GLY A 524 27.08 1.45 11.58
N ARG A 525 27.07 1.00 10.32
CA ARG A 525 28.01 1.43 9.28
C ARG A 525 27.55 2.71 8.59
N VAL A 526 28.49 3.61 8.32
CA VAL A 526 28.33 4.71 7.34
C VAL A 526 28.69 4.10 5.99
N GLY A 527 27.68 3.87 5.17
CA GLY A 527 27.77 3.01 3.98
C GLY A 527 27.58 1.53 4.28
N GLN A 528 27.06 0.77 3.32
CA GLN A 528 26.67 -0.64 3.43
C GLN A 528 27.34 -1.54 2.40
#